data_AF-A0A2D6HF37-F1
#
_entry.id   AF-A0A2D6HF37-F1
#
_cell.length_a   1.000
_cell.length_b   1.000
_cell.length_c   1.000
_cell.angle_alpha   90.00
_cell.angle_beta   90.00
_cell.angle_gamma   90.00
#
_symmetry.space_group_name_H-M   'P 1'
#
loop_
_entity.id
_entity.type
_entity.pdbx_description
1 polymer ?
#
loop_
_entity_poly.entity_id
_entity_poly.type
_entity_poly.pdbx_seq_one_letter_code
_entity_poly.pdbx_strand_id
1 'polypeptide(L)'
;MSASRDGVESTRAPRVAARHARHAGHRALGALLLSWVVSACVGGGGPIRGSSDPWPSPAVPEWVGEPLTWSKLDAIESWLVAEPQAEALWRLTAELTLAEGRLEIAAELRTATEGPPPVRHAAARAGFERVVADPRASSDQRRRALAGLARLDQLGAAPPPTPGELIARARWGASAPVPARLDPVGGRWTRITVHHSAEVPGTTLDGSIADSTLALRKIQRVHVHQREFGDIGYHFLIDAAGRLFEGRSLRWQGAHAGGILNRGNIGICLLGDFRHRSPSAGALTSLANLLDELRSAHAIPLGAVRGHSDLKQTLCPGDSLAHWVTDYRGGRAAGASDRPEGVRARPASAPASAGIVH
;
A
#
# COMPACT_ATOMS: atom_id res chain seq x y z
N MET A 1 -8.56 -35.63 67.01
CA MET A 1 -8.76 -34.89 68.28
C MET A 1 -8.36 -33.45 68.03
N SER A 2 -9.26 -32.49 68.36
CA SER A 2 -9.10 -31.02 68.42
C SER A 2 -8.72 -30.31 67.11
N ALA A 3 -9.54 -29.50 66.42
CA ALA A 3 -10.50 -28.44 66.78
C ALA A 3 -9.87 -27.15 67.36
N SER A 4 -10.06 -26.08 66.57
CA SER A 4 -10.43 -24.69 66.90
C SER A 4 -9.43 -23.71 67.54
N ARG A 5 -9.22 -22.57 66.86
CA ARG A 5 -9.77 -21.21 67.18
C ARG A 5 -9.05 -20.17 66.29
N ASP A 6 -9.75 -19.50 65.38
CA ASP A 6 -10.57 -18.27 65.53
C ASP A 6 -9.76 -16.98 65.71
N GLY A 7 -9.99 -16.03 64.80
CA GLY A 7 -9.43 -14.68 64.79
C GLY A 7 -9.99 -13.86 63.62
N VAL A 8 -11.27 -13.53 63.68
CA VAL A 8 -11.99 -12.60 62.80
C VAL A 8 -11.72 -11.18 63.27
N GLU A 9 -11.34 -10.27 62.36
CA GLU A 9 -11.69 -8.85 62.53
C GLU A 9 -12.09 -8.20 61.20
N SER A 10 -13.28 -7.62 61.26
CA SER A 10 -14.02 -6.90 60.23
C SER A 10 -13.54 -5.45 60.18
N THR A 11 -13.54 -4.81 58.99
CA THR A 11 -14.41 -3.65 58.71
C THR A 11 -14.13 -2.96 57.37
N ARG A 12 -15.24 -2.66 56.68
CA ARG A 12 -15.54 -1.50 55.80
C ARG A 12 -14.88 -1.36 54.41
N ALA A 13 -15.72 -1.64 53.41
CA ALA A 13 -15.78 -0.91 52.15
C ALA A 13 -16.25 0.55 52.34
N PRO A 14 -15.94 1.45 51.39
CA PRO A 14 -16.79 2.59 51.11
C PRO A 14 -17.46 2.48 49.74
N ARG A 15 -18.79 2.64 49.77
CA ARG A 15 -19.66 2.94 48.63
C ARG A 15 -19.48 4.40 48.18
N VAL A 16 -19.49 4.58 46.85
CA VAL A 16 -20.20 5.60 46.04
C VAL A 16 -20.37 7.01 46.62
N ALA A 17 -19.84 8.01 45.91
CA ALA A 17 -20.42 9.34 45.88
C ALA A 17 -20.41 9.89 44.45
N ALA A 18 -21.52 9.70 43.75
CA ALA A 18 -21.91 10.55 42.64
C ALA A 18 -22.25 11.94 43.19
N ARG A 19 -21.74 13.01 42.55
CA ARG A 19 -22.28 14.36 42.71
C ARG A 19 -22.68 14.93 41.35
N HIS A 20 -23.99 14.88 41.11
CA HIS A 20 -24.69 15.88 40.34
C HIS A 20 -24.63 17.23 41.06
N ALA A 21 -24.40 18.30 40.31
CA ALA A 21 -24.97 19.61 40.60
C ALA A 21 -25.64 20.12 39.32
N ARG A 22 -26.97 20.14 39.36
CA ARG A 22 -27.87 20.85 38.44
C ARG A 22 -28.01 22.28 38.96
N HIS A 23 -28.21 23.26 38.07
CA HIS A 23 -29.30 24.25 38.05
C HIS A 23 -29.02 25.16 36.83
N ALA A 24 -29.76 25.12 35.73
CA ALA A 24 -31.19 25.43 35.47
C ALA A 24 -31.40 26.88 34.99
N GLY A 25 -32.11 27.02 33.87
CA GLY A 25 -32.61 28.25 33.24
C GLY A 25 -31.75 28.71 32.06
N HIS A 26 -32.19 28.79 30.81
CA HIS A 26 -33.53 28.98 30.28
C HIS A 26 -33.73 28.29 28.92
N ARG A 27 -34.96 27.87 28.68
CA ARG A 27 -35.45 27.31 27.42
C ARG A 27 -35.84 28.43 26.44
N ALA A 28 -35.68 28.08 25.17
CA ALA A 28 -36.60 28.32 24.05
C ALA A 28 -36.18 29.34 22.97
N LEU A 29 -36.44 28.89 21.73
CA LEU A 29 -36.50 29.59 20.44
C LEU A 29 -35.12 29.88 19.82
N GLY A 30 -34.83 29.61 18.57
CA GLY A 30 -35.56 29.03 17.45
C GLY A 30 -34.58 28.87 16.29
N ALA A 31 -34.88 27.97 15.35
CA ALA A 31 -34.13 27.79 14.12
C ALA A 31 -34.25 29.02 13.21
N LEU A 32 -33.17 29.38 12.48
CA LEU A 32 -33.11 30.12 11.20
C LEU A 32 -31.61 30.26 10.81
N LEU A 33 -31.11 29.49 9.85
CA LEU A 33 -30.91 29.84 8.43
C LEU A 33 -30.09 31.11 8.13
N LEU A 34 -28.94 30.84 7.50
CA LEU A 34 -28.27 31.50 6.37
C LEU A 34 -28.33 33.04 6.18
N SER A 35 -27.14 33.51 5.79
CA SER A 35 -26.87 34.65 4.91
C SER A 35 -26.75 36.01 5.57
N TRP A 36 -25.52 36.51 5.66
CA TRP A 36 -25.23 37.94 5.68
C TRP A 36 -24.48 38.29 4.40
N VAL A 37 -25.21 38.98 3.54
CA VAL A 37 -24.76 39.66 2.34
C VAL A 37 -24.03 40.95 2.75
N VAL A 38 -22.94 41.21 2.04
CA VAL A 38 -22.15 42.45 2.05
C VAL A 38 -23.04 43.64 1.70
N SER A 39 -23.03 44.68 2.54
CA SER A 39 -23.69 45.96 2.27
C SER A 39 -22.65 47.07 2.09
N ALA A 40 -22.51 47.57 0.86
CA ALA A 40 -21.98 48.88 0.44
C ALA A 40 -22.00 48.87 -1.11
N CYS A 41 -22.62 49.77 -1.88
CA CYS A 41 -23.21 51.09 -1.68
C CYS A 41 -24.41 51.25 -2.64
N VAL A 42 -25.45 51.97 -2.20
CA VAL A 42 -26.55 52.40 -3.06
C VAL A 42 -26.20 53.78 -3.65
N GLY A 43 -26.03 53.82 -4.96
CA GLY A 43 -26.32 54.95 -5.84
C GLY A 43 -26.80 54.30 -7.14
N GLY A 44 -28.01 54.50 -7.67
CA GLY A 44 -28.65 55.78 -7.93
C GLY A 44 -28.81 55.90 -9.45
N GLY A 45 -29.92 55.39 -10.00
CA GLY A 45 -30.56 55.87 -11.24
C GLY A 45 -30.03 55.40 -12.61
N GLY A 46 -30.87 54.67 -13.35
CA GLY A 46 -30.91 54.68 -14.82
C GLY A 46 -30.81 53.29 -15.49
N PRO A 47 -31.68 52.95 -16.48
CA PRO A 47 -31.55 51.72 -17.23
C PRO A 47 -30.45 51.89 -18.28
N ILE A 48 -29.26 51.34 -18.03
CA ILE A 48 -28.23 51.25 -19.07
C ILE A 48 -28.59 50.08 -19.97
N ARG A 49 -28.98 50.43 -21.19
CA ARG A 49 -29.15 49.54 -22.34
C ARG A 49 -27.86 48.75 -22.58
N GLY A 50 -28.00 47.44 -22.75
CA GLY A 50 -27.13 46.57 -23.53
C GLY A 50 -25.61 46.77 -23.36
N SER A 51 -25.03 46.20 -22.31
CA SER A 51 -23.67 45.67 -22.41
C SER A 51 -23.78 44.19 -22.76
N SER A 52 -23.76 43.87 -24.05
CA SER A 52 -23.24 42.58 -24.48
C SER A 52 -21.74 42.61 -24.16
N ASP A 53 -21.35 42.07 -23.01
CA ASP A 53 -19.95 41.86 -22.70
C ASP A 53 -19.33 41.06 -23.86
N PRO A 54 -18.34 41.61 -24.59
CA PRO A 54 -17.83 40.98 -25.82
C PRO A 54 -16.98 39.73 -25.56
N TRP A 55 -16.77 39.39 -24.30
CA TRP A 55 -15.90 38.32 -23.85
C TRP A 55 -16.70 37.41 -22.94
N PRO A 56 -16.99 36.15 -23.31
CA PRO A 56 -17.53 35.21 -22.35
C PRO A 56 -16.50 35.11 -21.22
N SER A 57 -16.90 35.52 -20.01
CA SER A 57 -16.10 35.17 -18.83
C SER A 57 -15.89 33.65 -18.87
N PRO A 58 -14.66 33.16 -18.72
CA PRO A 58 -14.38 31.73 -18.76
C PRO A 58 -15.31 31.05 -17.77
N ALA A 59 -16.15 30.14 -18.29
CA ALA A 59 -17.14 29.47 -17.48
C ALA A 59 -16.43 28.81 -16.29
N VAL A 60 -16.81 29.22 -15.07
CA VAL A 60 -16.27 28.64 -13.85
C VAL A 60 -16.63 27.15 -13.87
N PRO A 61 -15.65 26.23 -13.76
CA PRO A 61 -15.96 24.80 -13.78
C PRO A 61 -16.91 24.40 -12.65
N GLU A 62 -17.83 23.47 -12.92
CA GLU A 62 -18.90 23.07 -12.00
C GLU A 62 -18.39 22.49 -10.67
N TRP A 63 -17.20 21.89 -10.66
CA TRP A 63 -16.57 21.36 -9.44
C TRP A 63 -16.04 22.46 -8.49
N VAL A 64 -15.96 23.72 -8.93
CA VAL A 64 -15.49 24.84 -8.12
C VAL A 64 -16.53 25.19 -7.06
N GLY A 65 -16.13 25.24 -5.80
CA GLY A 65 -17.03 25.50 -4.66
C GLY A 65 -17.64 24.26 -4.03
N GLU A 66 -17.63 23.11 -4.72
CA GLU A 66 -18.10 21.84 -4.17
C GLU A 66 -17.20 21.33 -3.02
N PRO A 67 -17.74 20.59 -2.04
CA PRO A 67 -16.94 20.00 -0.97
C PRO A 67 -15.96 18.95 -1.51
N LEU A 68 -14.81 18.82 -0.85
CA LEU A 68 -13.79 17.85 -1.22
C LEU A 68 -14.29 16.42 -0.95
N THR A 69 -14.60 15.67 -2.02
CA THR A 69 -15.13 14.30 -2.00
C THR A 69 -14.54 13.48 -3.14
N TRP A 70 -14.64 12.15 -3.09
CA TRP A 70 -14.25 11.27 -4.21
C TRP A 70 -14.94 11.64 -5.53
N SER A 71 -16.25 11.90 -5.47
CA SER A 71 -17.03 12.32 -6.63
C SER A 71 -16.52 13.62 -7.24
N LYS A 72 -16.06 14.56 -6.41
CA LYS A 72 -15.43 15.81 -6.89
C LYS A 72 -14.09 15.54 -7.57
N LEU A 73 -13.27 14.64 -7.04
CA LEU A 73 -11.98 14.30 -7.65
C LEU A 73 -12.16 13.62 -9.01
N ASP A 74 -13.12 12.69 -9.12
CA ASP A 74 -13.45 12.02 -10.38
C ASP A 74 -13.98 13.02 -11.44
N ALA A 75 -14.79 13.99 -11.00
CA ALA A 75 -15.26 15.09 -11.85
C ALA A 75 -14.10 15.98 -12.33
N ILE A 76 -13.13 16.28 -11.47
CA ILE A 76 -11.94 17.06 -11.81
C ILE A 76 -11.05 16.31 -12.81
N GLU A 77 -10.82 15.01 -12.61
CA GLU A 77 -10.05 14.17 -13.54
C GLU A 77 -10.69 14.11 -14.92
N SER A 78 -12.01 13.89 -14.95
CA SER A 78 -12.79 13.88 -16.19
C SER A 78 -12.72 15.24 -16.90
N TRP A 79 -12.82 16.33 -16.14
CA TRP A 79 -12.75 17.69 -16.67
C TRP A 79 -11.36 18.03 -17.24
N LEU A 80 -10.26 17.63 -16.59
CA LEU A 80 -8.90 17.87 -17.07
C LEU A 80 -8.60 17.21 -18.44
N VAL A 81 -9.27 16.09 -18.71
CA VAL A 81 -9.24 15.36 -20.00
C VAL A 81 -10.15 16.02 -21.03
N ALA A 82 -11.38 16.37 -20.63
CA ALA A 82 -12.38 16.96 -21.51
C ALA A 82 -11.99 18.37 -21.98
N GLU A 83 -11.29 19.15 -21.14
CA GLU A 83 -10.96 20.55 -21.38
C GLU A 83 -9.44 20.78 -21.43
N PRO A 84 -8.72 20.25 -22.44
CA PRO A 84 -7.27 20.35 -22.53
C PRO A 84 -6.78 21.78 -22.75
N GLN A 85 -7.63 22.67 -23.26
CA GLN A 85 -7.32 24.07 -23.55
C GLN A 85 -7.90 25.05 -22.51
N ALA A 86 -8.43 24.55 -21.39
CA ALA A 86 -8.92 25.40 -20.32
C ALA A 86 -7.86 26.39 -19.84
N GLU A 87 -8.31 27.56 -19.37
CA GLU A 87 -7.43 28.59 -18.86
C GLU A 87 -6.50 28.06 -17.76
N ALA A 88 -5.27 28.57 -17.75
CA ALA A 88 -4.24 28.13 -16.82
C ALA A 88 -4.68 28.26 -15.35
N LEU A 89 -5.47 29.29 -15.01
CA LEU A 89 -6.03 29.46 -13.68
C LEU A 89 -6.83 28.24 -13.23
N TRP A 90 -7.80 27.81 -14.04
CA TRP A 90 -8.69 26.70 -13.72
C TRP A 90 -7.99 25.35 -13.81
N ARG A 91 -7.09 25.19 -14.79
CA ARG A 91 -6.31 23.96 -14.96
C ARG A 91 -5.36 23.73 -13.79
N LEU A 92 -4.63 24.77 -13.35
CA LEU A 92 -3.74 24.67 -12.19
C LEU A 92 -4.52 24.52 -10.88
N THR A 93 -5.70 25.14 -10.77
CA THR A 93 -6.59 24.95 -9.62
C THR A 93 -7.13 23.51 -9.56
N ALA A 94 -7.48 22.92 -10.71
CA ALA A 94 -7.89 21.53 -10.83
C ALA A 94 -6.74 20.58 -10.43
N GLU A 95 -5.53 20.78 -10.98
CA GLU A 95 -4.37 19.96 -10.63
C GLU A 95 -4.00 20.06 -9.15
N LEU A 96 -4.06 21.27 -8.58
CA LEU A 96 -3.81 21.51 -7.16
C LEU A 96 -4.87 20.83 -6.28
N THR A 97 -6.16 21.02 -6.59
CA THR A 97 -7.28 20.43 -5.84
C THR A 97 -7.24 18.90 -5.91
N LEU A 98 -6.85 18.34 -7.06
CA LEU A 98 -6.68 16.91 -7.24
C LEU A 98 -5.52 16.36 -6.41
N ALA A 99 -4.38 17.06 -6.40
CA ALA A 99 -3.22 16.69 -5.59
C ALA A 99 -3.50 16.80 -4.07
N GLU A 100 -4.18 17.87 -3.65
CA GLU A 100 -4.62 18.06 -2.26
C GLU A 100 -5.64 17.00 -1.85
N GLY A 101 -6.66 16.71 -2.67
CA GLY A 101 -7.63 15.66 -2.40
C GLY A 101 -7.02 14.27 -2.31
N ARG A 102 -6.07 13.96 -3.20
CA ARG A 102 -5.29 12.71 -3.13
C ARG A 102 -4.46 12.62 -1.85
N LEU A 103 -4.01 13.74 -1.29
CA LEU A 103 -3.26 13.81 -0.04
C LEU A 103 -4.16 13.79 1.21
N GLU A 104 -5.31 14.46 1.17
CA GLU A 104 -6.26 14.59 2.29
C GLU A 104 -7.16 13.36 2.44
N ILE A 105 -7.66 12.76 1.35
CA ILE A 105 -8.44 11.54 1.49
C ILE A 105 -7.53 10.33 1.79
N ALA A 106 -6.27 10.38 1.36
CA ALA A 106 -5.22 9.50 1.86
C ALA A 106 -4.95 9.71 3.37
N ALA A 107 -5.31 10.86 3.93
CA ALA A 107 -5.20 11.16 5.35
C ALA A 107 -6.35 10.61 6.19
N GLU A 108 -7.58 10.62 5.67
CA GLU A 108 -8.77 10.19 6.41
C GLU A 108 -8.84 8.66 6.53
N LEU A 109 -8.19 7.92 5.62
CA LEU A 109 -7.97 6.47 5.76
C LEU A 109 -6.99 6.10 6.89
N ARG A 110 -6.31 7.09 7.52
CA ARG A 110 -5.36 6.86 8.63
C ARG A 110 -5.99 6.32 9.91
N THR A 111 -7.31 6.38 10.09
CA THR A 111 -7.96 5.84 11.29
C THR A 111 -8.06 4.31 11.29
N ALA A 112 -7.72 3.65 10.18
CA ALA A 112 -7.62 2.19 10.09
C ALA A 112 -6.19 1.81 9.67
N THR A 113 -5.29 1.76 10.65
CA THR A 113 -4.01 1.02 10.65
C THR A 113 -3.39 0.73 9.27
N GLU A 114 -2.64 1.68 8.72
CA GLU A 114 -1.45 1.57 7.86
C GLU A 114 -1.32 2.81 6.96
N GLY A 115 -0.08 3.25 6.73
CA GLY A 115 0.23 4.52 6.04
C GLY A 115 -0.28 4.61 4.61
N PRO A 116 -0.34 5.83 4.02
CA PRO A 116 -1.00 6.02 2.74
C PRO A 116 -0.18 5.47 1.57
N PRO A 117 -0.82 5.11 0.45
CA PRO A 117 -0.15 4.41 -0.63
C PRO A 117 0.88 5.25 -1.41
N PRO A 118 2.06 4.68 -1.74
CA PRO A 118 3.07 5.26 -2.64
C PRO A 118 2.56 5.85 -3.96
N VAL A 119 1.54 5.29 -4.62
CA VAL A 119 1.06 5.78 -5.93
C VAL A 119 0.20 7.04 -5.78
N ARG A 120 -0.56 7.19 -4.70
CA ARG A 120 -1.32 8.43 -4.43
C ARG A 120 -0.40 9.56 -4.01
N HIS A 121 0.63 9.26 -3.22
CA HIS A 121 1.70 10.21 -2.90
C HIS A 121 2.52 10.61 -4.12
N ALA A 122 2.88 9.68 -5.00
CA ALA A 122 3.60 9.99 -6.25
C ALA A 122 2.75 10.82 -7.21
N ALA A 123 1.46 10.49 -7.38
CA ALA A 123 0.55 11.25 -8.22
C ALA A 123 0.23 12.64 -7.64
N ALA A 124 0.10 12.75 -6.31
CA ALA A 124 -0.04 14.03 -5.61
C ALA A 124 1.23 14.87 -5.74
N ARG A 125 2.41 14.27 -5.50
CA ARG A 125 3.72 14.91 -5.70
C ARG A 125 3.86 15.46 -7.10
N ALA A 126 3.61 14.64 -8.12
CA ALA A 126 3.69 15.08 -9.52
C ALA A 126 2.71 16.22 -9.83
N GLY A 127 1.52 16.22 -9.22
CA GLY A 127 0.57 17.34 -9.32
C GLY A 127 1.11 18.62 -8.69
N PHE A 128 1.65 18.54 -7.47
CA PHE A 128 2.25 19.70 -6.82
C PHE A 128 3.48 20.22 -7.57
N GLU A 129 4.36 19.35 -8.06
CA GLU A 129 5.54 19.71 -8.85
C GLU A 129 5.17 20.43 -10.15
N ARG A 130 4.11 19.98 -10.86
CA ARG A 130 3.60 20.69 -12.04
C ARG A 130 3.10 22.09 -11.70
N VAL A 131 2.36 22.25 -10.60
CA VAL A 131 1.88 23.56 -10.15
C VAL A 131 3.05 24.48 -9.74
N VAL A 132 4.08 23.95 -9.10
CA VAL A 132 5.29 24.71 -8.74
C VAL A 132 6.08 25.14 -9.99
N ALA A 133 6.20 24.25 -10.98
CA ALA A 133 6.97 24.48 -12.19
C ALA A 133 6.28 25.41 -13.21
N ASP A 134 4.95 25.51 -13.20
CA ASP A 134 4.22 26.34 -14.17
C ASP A 134 4.42 27.85 -13.88
N PRO A 135 4.96 28.66 -14.82
CA PRO A 135 5.18 30.09 -14.60
C PRO A 135 3.89 30.90 -14.42
N ARG A 136 2.73 30.35 -14.81
CA ARG A 136 1.42 31.00 -14.69
C ARG A 136 0.74 30.76 -13.35
N ALA A 137 1.30 29.89 -12.50
CA ALA A 137 0.75 29.64 -11.17
C ALA A 137 0.83 30.90 -10.28
N SER A 138 -0.28 31.22 -9.63
CA SER A 138 -0.38 32.31 -8.66
C SER A 138 0.46 32.04 -7.40
N SER A 139 0.74 33.09 -6.63
CA SER A 139 1.46 32.97 -5.36
C SER A 139 0.75 32.06 -4.35
N ASP A 140 -0.59 32.06 -4.32
CA ASP A 140 -1.36 31.15 -3.47
C ASP A 140 -1.23 29.69 -3.92
N GLN A 141 -1.40 29.42 -5.22
CA GLN A 141 -1.28 28.08 -5.78
C GLN A 141 0.11 27.49 -5.54
N ARG A 142 1.18 28.27 -5.75
CA ARG A 142 2.56 27.84 -5.45
C ARG A 142 2.76 27.57 -3.96
N ARG A 143 2.30 28.46 -3.09
CA ARG A 143 2.42 28.29 -1.63
C ARG A 143 1.76 26.99 -1.17
N ARG A 144 0.55 26.72 -1.65
CA ARG A 144 -0.20 25.50 -1.35
C ARG A 144 0.48 24.25 -1.90
N ALA A 145 0.98 24.30 -3.13
CA ALA A 145 1.72 23.19 -3.73
C ALA A 145 3.02 22.87 -2.96
N LEU A 146 3.78 23.90 -2.56
CA LEU A 146 4.98 23.74 -1.73
C LEU A 146 4.65 23.18 -0.33
N ALA A 147 3.55 23.63 0.28
CA ALA A 147 3.07 23.06 1.54
C ALA A 147 2.66 21.58 1.40
N GLY A 148 2.02 21.22 0.29
CA GLY A 148 1.69 19.84 -0.07
C GLY A 148 2.94 18.95 -0.24
N LEU A 149 3.98 19.45 -0.91
CA LEU A 149 5.27 18.77 -1.06
C LEU A 149 5.96 18.57 0.29
N ALA A 150 6.03 19.60 1.13
CA ALA A 150 6.62 19.50 2.47
C ALA A 150 5.87 18.48 3.35
N ARG A 151 4.53 18.43 3.25
CA ARG A 151 3.71 17.42 3.93
C ARG A 151 3.97 16.02 3.39
N LEU A 152 4.14 15.85 2.09
CA LEU A 152 4.53 14.57 1.48
C LEU A 152 5.94 14.13 1.89
N ASP A 153 6.89 15.06 2.05
CA ASP A 153 8.24 14.76 2.53
C ASP A 153 8.20 14.27 3.99
N GLN A 154 7.39 14.93 4.83
CA GLN A 154 7.15 14.48 6.21
C GLN A 154 6.46 13.11 6.28
N LEU A 155 5.58 12.77 5.33
CA LEU A 155 4.91 11.48 5.24
C LEU A 155 5.77 10.37 4.59
N GLY A 156 6.67 10.74 3.68
CA GLY A 156 7.65 9.87 3.04
C GLY A 156 8.90 9.63 3.89
N ALA A 157 9.09 10.39 4.97
CA ALA A 157 10.12 10.20 5.98
C ALA A 157 9.80 9.04 6.97
N ALA A 158 8.86 8.16 6.64
CA ALA A 158 8.90 6.83 7.21
C ALA A 158 10.20 6.17 6.71
N PRO A 159 11.11 5.71 7.59
CA PRO A 159 12.29 4.99 7.15
C PRO A 159 11.85 3.84 6.23
N PRO A 160 12.64 3.48 5.19
CA PRO A 160 12.34 2.30 4.40
C PRO A 160 12.06 1.15 5.38
N PRO A 161 11.00 0.34 5.16
CA PRO A 161 10.80 -0.84 5.99
C PRO A 161 12.11 -1.60 5.97
N THR A 162 12.64 -1.91 7.16
CA THR A 162 13.89 -2.63 7.30
C THR A 162 13.84 -3.84 6.36
N PRO A 163 14.80 -4.00 5.42
CA PRO A 163 14.84 -5.19 4.60
C PRO A 163 14.83 -6.42 5.53
N GLY A 164 13.81 -7.26 5.43
CA GLY A 164 13.77 -8.54 6.14
C GLY A 164 12.59 -8.82 7.08
N GLU A 165 11.64 -7.90 7.31
CA GLU A 165 10.42 -8.29 8.04
C GLU A 165 9.47 -9.05 7.09
N LEU A 166 9.46 -10.38 7.22
CA LEU A 166 8.50 -11.25 6.56
C LEU A 166 7.10 -11.06 7.17
N ILE A 167 6.16 -10.53 6.38
CA ILE A 167 4.77 -10.39 6.77
C ILE A 167 4.11 -11.77 6.72
N ALA A 168 3.92 -12.35 7.90
CA ALA A 168 3.34 -13.67 8.07
C ALA A 168 1.92 -13.77 7.50
N ARG A 169 1.52 -15.00 7.14
CA ARG A 169 0.19 -15.32 6.61
C ARG A 169 -0.99 -14.74 7.39
N ALA A 170 -0.91 -14.81 8.72
CA ALA A 170 -1.95 -14.28 9.59
C ALA A 170 -2.14 -12.77 9.44
N ARG A 171 -1.05 -12.01 9.20
CA ARG A 171 -1.10 -10.54 9.10
C ARG A 171 -1.79 -10.05 7.83
N TRP A 172 -1.73 -10.81 6.73
CA TRP A 172 -2.42 -10.45 5.49
C TRP A 172 -3.79 -11.12 5.31
N GLY A 173 -4.23 -11.88 6.31
CA GLY A 173 -5.53 -12.56 6.29
C GLY A 173 -5.58 -13.74 5.33
N ALA A 174 -4.50 -14.53 5.27
CA ALA A 174 -4.45 -15.74 4.47
C ALA A 174 -5.51 -16.76 4.90
N SER A 175 -6.20 -17.35 3.93
CA SER A 175 -7.01 -18.54 4.20
C SER A 175 -6.10 -19.72 4.56
N ALA A 176 -6.64 -20.66 5.34
CA ALA A 176 -5.95 -21.91 5.64
C ALA A 176 -5.67 -22.68 4.33
N PRO A 177 -4.50 -23.35 4.21
CA PRO A 177 -4.24 -24.22 3.08
C PRO A 177 -5.19 -25.43 3.09
N VAL A 178 -5.34 -26.08 1.94
CA VAL A 178 -6.08 -27.33 1.74
C VAL A 178 -5.06 -28.49 1.71
N PRO A 179 -4.81 -29.20 2.83
CA PRO A 179 -3.68 -30.13 2.93
C PRO A 179 -3.74 -31.29 1.94
N ALA A 180 -4.94 -31.77 1.61
CA ALA A 180 -5.15 -32.86 0.64
C ALA A 180 -4.67 -32.53 -0.78
N ARG A 181 -4.36 -31.26 -1.08
CA ARG A 181 -3.89 -30.77 -2.39
C ARG A 181 -2.47 -30.22 -2.33
N LEU A 182 -1.71 -30.56 -1.28
CA LEU A 182 -0.34 -30.14 -1.08
C LEU A 182 0.60 -31.34 -1.14
N ASP A 183 1.65 -31.20 -1.95
CA ASP A 183 2.72 -32.19 -2.05
C ASP A 183 3.93 -31.74 -1.22
N PRO A 184 4.51 -32.58 -0.35
CA PRO A 184 5.72 -32.22 0.37
C PRO A 184 6.90 -32.08 -0.62
N VAL A 185 7.88 -31.24 -0.30
CA VAL A 185 9.04 -30.98 -1.20
C VAL A 185 9.81 -32.25 -1.53
N GLY A 186 9.89 -33.20 -0.59
CA GLY A 186 10.47 -34.54 -0.80
C GLY A 186 11.96 -34.54 -1.19
N GLY A 187 12.66 -33.40 -1.05
CA GLY A 187 14.04 -33.24 -1.51
C GLY A 187 14.59 -31.82 -1.27
N ARG A 188 15.71 -31.51 -1.91
CA ARG A 188 16.36 -30.19 -1.81
C ARG A 188 15.76 -29.17 -2.78
N TRP A 189 15.82 -27.89 -2.40
CA TRP A 189 15.57 -26.80 -3.34
C TRP A 189 16.78 -26.66 -4.28
N THR A 190 16.53 -26.56 -5.58
CA THR A 190 17.56 -26.51 -6.62
C THR A 190 17.43 -25.30 -7.53
N ARG A 191 16.31 -24.58 -7.47
CA ARG A 191 15.99 -23.44 -8.33
C ARG A 191 15.10 -22.44 -7.62
N ILE A 192 15.22 -21.17 -8.02
CA ILE A 192 14.26 -20.11 -7.70
C ILE A 192 13.69 -19.57 -9.01
N THR A 193 12.37 -19.41 -9.08
CA THR A 193 11.68 -18.80 -10.22
C THR A 193 10.97 -17.53 -9.80
N VAL A 194 11.28 -16.42 -10.49
CA VAL A 194 10.68 -15.11 -10.30
C VAL A 194 9.50 -14.93 -11.24
N HIS A 195 8.41 -14.43 -10.69
CA HIS A 195 7.13 -14.17 -11.34
C HIS A 195 6.70 -12.73 -11.15
N HIS A 196 5.75 -12.29 -11.96
CA HIS A 196 4.89 -11.17 -11.63
C HIS A 196 3.45 -11.66 -11.41
N SER A 197 2.60 -10.86 -10.78
CA SER A 197 1.17 -11.19 -10.68
C SER A 197 0.39 -10.83 -11.94
N ALA A 198 0.99 -10.01 -12.82
CA ALA A 198 0.26 -9.16 -13.76
C ALA A 198 -0.73 -8.24 -13.01
N GLU A 199 -1.68 -7.67 -13.75
CA GLU A 199 -2.79 -6.94 -13.14
C GLU A 199 -3.70 -7.89 -12.35
N VAL A 200 -4.03 -7.51 -11.11
CA VAL A 200 -5.02 -8.21 -10.28
C VAL A 200 -6.33 -7.43 -10.36
N PRO A 201 -7.38 -7.97 -11.03
CA PRO A 201 -8.60 -7.21 -11.29
C PRO A 201 -9.28 -6.66 -10.02
N GLY A 202 -9.71 -5.39 -10.12
CA GLY A 202 -10.36 -4.66 -9.03
C GLY A 202 -9.47 -4.45 -7.81
N THR A 203 -8.15 -4.41 -7.98
CA THR A 203 -7.21 -3.95 -6.96
C THR A 203 -6.32 -2.88 -7.53
N THR A 204 -6.07 -1.85 -6.75
CA THR A 204 -5.09 -0.82 -7.09
C THR A 204 -3.81 -1.17 -6.36
N LEU A 205 -2.77 -1.63 -7.06
CA LEU A 205 -1.47 -1.90 -6.46
C LEU A 205 -0.70 -0.60 -6.23
N ASP A 206 -1.28 0.27 -5.43
CA ASP A 206 -0.76 1.61 -5.13
C ASP A 206 0.36 1.61 -4.08
N GLY A 207 0.73 0.43 -3.58
CA GLY A 207 1.72 0.21 -2.56
C GLY A 207 1.17 0.35 -1.13
N SER A 208 -0.14 0.51 -0.94
CA SER A 208 -0.75 0.32 0.37
C SER A 208 -0.70 -1.15 0.76
N ILE A 209 -0.58 -1.42 2.06
CA ILE A 209 -0.58 -2.80 2.56
C ILE A 209 -2.01 -3.35 2.57
N ALA A 210 -3.03 -2.52 2.78
CA ALA A 210 -4.42 -2.91 2.57
C ALA A 210 -4.68 -3.49 1.16
N ASP A 211 -4.24 -2.79 0.11
CA ASP A 211 -4.40 -3.26 -1.27
C ASP A 211 -3.50 -4.44 -1.60
N SER A 212 -2.26 -4.44 -1.08
CA SER A 212 -1.36 -5.58 -1.25
C SER A 212 -1.96 -6.84 -0.63
N THR A 213 -2.48 -6.77 0.59
CA THR A 213 -3.15 -7.90 1.25
C THR A 213 -4.46 -8.28 0.55
N LEU A 214 -5.22 -7.33 0.01
CA LEU A 214 -6.40 -7.61 -0.82
C LEU A 214 -6.02 -8.37 -2.09
N ALA A 215 -4.97 -7.94 -2.79
CA ALA A 215 -4.45 -8.61 -3.98
C ALA A 215 -3.97 -10.02 -3.63
N LEU A 216 -3.22 -10.21 -2.54
CA LEU A 216 -2.80 -11.52 -2.05
C LEU A 216 -4.00 -12.45 -1.80
N ARG A 217 -5.04 -11.96 -1.10
CA ARG A 217 -6.26 -12.74 -0.83
C ARG A 217 -7.00 -13.09 -2.12
N LYS A 218 -7.04 -12.19 -3.12
CA LYS A 218 -7.64 -12.49 -4.43
C LYS A 218 -6.84 -13.52 -5.22
N ILE A 219 -5.51 -13.39 -5.27
CA ILE A 219 -4.63 -14.39 -5.90
C ILE A 219 -4.83 -15.74 -5.23
N GLN A 220 -4.80 -15.79 -3.89
CA GLN A 220 -5.03 -17.03 -3.15
C GLN A 220 -6.41 -17.63 -3.47
N ARG A 221 -7.46 -16.81 -3.49
CA ARG A 221 -8.82 -17.26 -3.83
C ARG A 221 -8.88 -17.88 -5.24
N VAL A 222 -8.31 -17.22 -6.24
CA VAL A 222 -8.26 -17.74 -7.61
C VAL A 222 -7.48 -19.06 -7.64
N HIS A 223 -6.32 -19.10 -6.98
CA HIS A 223 -5.49 -20.31 -6.95
C HIS A 223 -6.21 -21.49 -6.29
N VAL A 224 -6.88 -21.29 -5.16
CA VAL A 224 -7.55 -22.35 -4.42
C VAL A 224 -8.86 -22.78 -5.08
N HIS A 225 -9.70 -21.83 -5.50
CA HIS A 225 -11.07 -22.12 -5.94
C HIS A 225 -11.22 -22.30 -7.44
N GLN A 226 -10.37 -21.66 -8.26
CA GLN A 226 -10.47 -21.75 -9.72
C GLN A 226 -9.39 -22.64 -10.33
N ARG A 227 -8.21 -22.71 -9.69
CA ARG A 227 -7.08 -23.54 -10.16
C ARG A 227 -6.87 -24.80 -9.32
N GLU A 228 -7.71 -25.01 -8.30
CA GLU A 228 -7.68 -26.17 -7.41
C GLU A 228 -6.34 -26.42 -6.71
N PHE A 229 -5.55 -25.38 -6.48
CA PHE A 229 -4.31 -25.49 -5.73
C PHE A 229 -4.60 -25.69 -4.23
N GLY A 230 -3.66 -26.31 -3.51
CA GLY A 230 -3.74 -26.42 -2.05
C GLY A 230 -3.53 -25.10 -1.30
N ASP A 231 -3.01 -24.07 -1.96
CA ASP A 231 -2.79 -22.73 -1.40
C ASP A 231 -2.43 -21.75 -2.54
N ILE A 232 -2.12 -20.49 -2.20
CA ILE A 232 -1.40 -19.58 -3.10
C ILE A 232 -0.17 -20.29 -3.70
N GLY A 233 0.16 -19.98 -4.95
CA GLY A 233 1.08 -20.80 -5.76
C GLY A 233 2.57 -20.53 -5.50
N TYR A 234 2.86 -19.35 -4.94
CA TYR A 234 4.19 -18.82 -4.70
C TYR A 234 4.54 -18.96 -3.22
N HIS A 235 5.82 -19.15 -2.89
CA HIS A 235 6.27 -19.22 -1.50
C HIS A 235 6.44 -17.84 -0.88
N PHE A 236 6.81 -16.85 -1.70
CA PHE A 236 7.00 -15.47 -1.28
C PHE A 236 6.38 -14.51 -2.29
N LEU A 237 5.88 -13.38 -1.78
CA LEU A 237 5.38 -12.28 -2.61
C LEU A 237 6.02 -10.96 -2.18
N ILE A 238 6.26 -10.07 -3.13
CA ILE A 238 6.85 -8.75 -2.88
C ILE A 238 5.96 -7.68 -3.53
N ASP A 239 5.59 -6.66 -2.78
CA ASP A 239 4.79 -5.55 -3.32
C ASP A 239 5.64 -4.38 -3.83
N ALA A 240 4.98 -3.36 -4.38
CA ALA A 240 5.63 -2.16 -4.90
C ALA A 240 6.35 -1.31 -3.83
N ALA A 241 6.01 -1.48 -2.55
CA ALA A 241 6.71 -0.84 -1.43
C ALA A 241 7.95 -1.64 -0.97
N GLY A 242 8.19 -2.82 -1.56
CA GLY A 242 9.28 -3.72 -1.19
C GLY A 242 8.97 -4.59 0.03
N ARG A 243 7.71 -4.64 0.50
CA ARG A 243 7.35 -5.51 1.62
C ARG A 243 7.31 -6.96 1.17
N LEU A 244 7.85 -7.84 2.00
CA LEU A 244 7.92 -9.27 1.77
C LEU A 244 6.78 -9.97 2.50
N PHE A 245 5.99 -10.77 1.79
CA PHE A 245 4.87 -11.54 2.34
C PHE A 245 5.13 -13.03 2.26
N GLU A 246 4.78 -13.72 3.35
CA GLU A 246 4.76 -15.18 3.40
C GLU A 246 3.61 -15.72 2.55
N GLY A 247 3.93 -16.50 1.53
CA GLY A 247 2.97 -17.23 0.71
C GLY A 247 2.82 -18.67 1.19
N ARG A 248 2.99 -19.62 0.27
CA ARG A 248 2.99 -21.06 0.56
C ARG A 248 4.20 -21.44 1.41
N SER A 249 3.97 -22.23 2.47
CA SER A 249 5.04 -22.73 3.32
C SER A 249 6.07 -23.56 2.53
N LEU A 250 7.36 -23.34 2.80
CA LEU A 250 8.48 -24.12 2.23
C LEU A 250 8.49 -25.61 2.63
N ARG A 251 7.56 -26.07 3.48
CA ARG A 251 7.35 -27.51 3.71
C ARG A 251 6.70 -28.21 2.50
N TRP A 252 6.03 -27.43 1.65
CA TRP A 252 5.25 -27.92 0.51
C TRP A 252 5.84 -27.41 -0.80
N GLN A 253 5.65 -28.16 -1.87
CA GLN A 253 5.99 -27.75 -3.22
C GLN A 253 5.13 -26.56 -3.65
N GLY A 254 5.71 -25.69 -4.48
CA GLY A 254 4.98 -24.59 -5.11
C GLY A 254 3.98 -25.06 -6.18
N ALA A 255 3.12 -24.14 -6.62
CA ALA A 255 2.24 -24.33 -7.78
C ALA A 255 2.32 -23.10 -8.70
N HIS A 256 3.52 -22.80 -9.19
CA HIS A 256 3.80 -21.55 -9.93
C HIS A 256 4.40 -21.77 -11.32
N ALA A 257 5.14 -22.86 -11.55
CA ALA A 257 5.73 -23.21 -12.84
C ALA A 257 5.00 -24.39 -13.54
N GLY A 258 4.27 -25.20 -12.78
CA GLY A 258 3.43 -26.30 -13.28
C GLY A 258 4.18 -27.62 -13.48
N GLY A 259 3.48 -28.73 -13.22
CA GLY A 259 4.00 -30.08 -13.38
C GLY A 259 5.35 -30.30 -12.69
N ILE A 260 6.27 -30.97 -13.40
CA ILE A 260 7.61 -31.28 -12.91
C ILE A 260 8.44 -30.02 -12.57
N LEU A 261 8.14 -28.87 -13.17
CA LEU A 261 8.90 -27.63 -12.99
C LEU A 261 8.73 -27.01 -11.59
N ASN A 262 7.72 -27.44 -10.82
CA ASN A 262 7.54 -27.06 -9.42
C ASN A 262 8.47 -27.84 -8.46
N ARG A 263 8.94 -29.03 -8.83
CA ARG A 263 9.79 -29.86 -7.94
C ARG A 263 11.12 -29.16 -7.69
N GLY A 264 11.48 -29.00 -6.41
CA GLY A 264 12.71 -28.32 -6.01
C GLY A 264 12.78 -26.84 -6.43
N ASN A 265 11.64 -26.19 -6.70
CA ASN A 265 11.60 -24.84 -7.25
C ASN A 265 10.85 -23.84 -6.35
N ILE A 266 11.57 -22.89 -5.77
CA ILE A 266 10.98 -21.82 -4.96
C ILE A 266 10.42 -20.73 -5.87
N GLY A 267 9.10 -20.48 -5.81
CA GLY A 267 8.47 -19.37 -6.52
C GLY A 267 8.42 -18.08 -5.70
N ILE A 268 8.87 -16.97 -6.29
CA ILE A 268 8.74 -15.60 -5.75
C ILE A 268 7.90 -14.78 -6.75
N CYS A 269 6.90 -14.05 -6.29
CA CYS A 269 6.03 -13.23 -7.16
C CYS A 269 6.07 -11.75 -6.77
N LEU A 270 6.42 -10.87 -7.71
CA LEU A 270 6.27 -9.43 -7.52
C LEU A 270 4.85 -9.02 -7.92
N LEU A 271 4.15 -8.29 -7.04
CA LEU A 271 2.82 -7.77 -7.33
C LEU A 271 2.94 -6.62 -8.35
N GLY A 272 2.30 -6.80 -9.51
CA GLY A 272 2.26 -5.82 -10.58
C GLY A 272 2.43 -6.44 -11.96
N ASP A 273 2.34 -5.58 -12.97
CA ASP A 273 2.68 -5.88 -14.35
C ASP A 273 4.00 -5.19 -14.73
N PHE A 274 4.97 -6.01 -15.16
CA PHE A 274 6.32 -5.59 -15.50
C PHE A 274 6.70 -5.94 -16.93
N ARG A 275 5.70 -6.04 -17.84
CA ARG A 275 5.96 -6.19 -19.28
C ARG A 275 6.76 -5.02 -19.82
N HIS A 276 6.39 -3.80 -19.47
CA HIS A 276 7.02 -2.58 -20.01
C HIS A 276 7.49 -1.58 -18.94
N ARG A 277 7.22 -1.88 -17.67
CA ARG A 277 7.59 -1.03 -16.52
C ARG A 277 8.51 -1.79 -15.60
N SER A 278 9.56 -1.14 -15.13
CA SER A 278 10.44 -1.70 -14.10
C SER A 278 9.72 -1.77 -12.75
N PRO A 279 9.97 -2.81 -11.93
CA PRO A 279 9.60 -2.78 -10.52
C PRO A 279 10.26 -1.60 -9.79
N SER A 280 9.70 -1.22 -8.63
CA SER A 280 10.31 -0.17 -7.82
C SER A 280 11.69 -0.58 -7.30
N ALA A 281 12.55 0.39 -7.01
CA ALA A 281 13.86 0.13 -6.43
C ALA A 281 13.74 -0.69 -5.13
N GLY A 282 12.80 -0.35 -4.24
CA GLY A 282 12.53 -1.10 -3.01
C GLY A 282 12.14 -2.56 -3.27
N ALA A 283 11.28 -2.83 -4.26
CA ALA A 283 10.93 -4.20 -4.64
C ALA A 283 12.12 -4.99 -5.19
N LEU A 284 12.98 -4.36 -6.00
CA LEU A 284 14.19 -4.99 -6.53
C LEU A 284 15.24 -5.25 -5.43
N THR A 285 15.42 -4.33 -4.48
CA THR A 285 16.29 -4.53 -3.31
C THR A 285 15.81 -5.70 -2.46
N SER A 286 14.51 -5.75 -2.14
CA SER A 286 13.93 -6.87 -1.39
C SER A 286 14.03 -8.19 -2.15
N LEU A 287 13.85 -8.17 -3.47
CA LEU A 287 14.03 -9.36 -4.31
C LEU A 287 15.48 -9.84 -4.28
N ALA A 288 16.46 -8.95 -4.46
CA ALA A 288 17.89 -9.31 -4.42
C ALA A 288 18.27 -9.94 -3.07
N ASN A 289 17.89 -9.29 -1.96
CA ASN A 289 18.17 -9.78 -0.61
C ASN A 289 17.55 -11.17 -0.37
N LEU A 290 16.28 -11.35 -0.74
CA LEU A 290 15.60 -12.64 -0.60
C LEU A 290 16.22 -13.74 -1.47
N LEU A 291 16.63 -13.39 -2.70
CA LEU A 291 17.31 -14.35 -3.58
C LEU A 291 18.65 -14.79 -2.99
N ASP A 292 19.45 -13.87 -2.47
CA ASP A 292 20.73 -14.18 -1.84
C ASP A 292 20.55 -15.02 -0.57
N GLU A 293 19.57 -14.69 0.28
CA GLU A 293 19.24 -15.44 1.49
C GLU A 293 18.81 -16.88 1.17
N LEU A 294 17.82 -17.06 0.29
CA LEU A 294 17.30 -18.39 -0.07
C LEU A 294 18.37 -19.24 -0.75
N ARG A 295 19.21 -18.63 -1.57
CA ARG A 295 20.30 -19.33 -2.22
C ARG A 295 21.36 -19.79 -1.24
N SER A 296 21.74 -18.93 -0.30
CA SER A 296 22.67 -19.29 0.76
C SER A 296 22.10 -20.42 1.63
N ALA A 297 20.85 -20.28 2.08
CA ALA A 297 20.18 -21.23 2.95
C ALA A 297 19.96 -22.62 2.33
N HIS A 298 19.85 -22.69 0.99
CA HIS A 298 19.55 -23.94 0.29
C HIS A 298 20.61 -24.37 -0.72
N ALA A 299 21.78 -23.73 -0.72
CA ALA A 299 22.88 -23.98 -1.67
C ALA A 299 22.44 -23.93 -3.15
N ILE A 300 21.56 -22.98 -3.50
CA ILE A 300 21.07 -22.81 -4.88
C ILE A 300 22.07 -21.93 -5.67
N PRO A 301 22.60 -22.41 -6.81
CA PRO A 301 23.55 -21.64 -7.62
C PRO A 301 22.97 -20.35 -8.21
N LEU A 302 23.82 -19.35 -8.46
CA LEU A 302 23.45 -18.08 -9.11
C LEU A 302 22.71 -18.31 -10.44
N GLY A 303 23.27 -19.17 -11.30
CA GLY A 303 22.68 -19.52 -12.59
C GLY A 303 21.37 -20.32 -12.50
N ALA A 304 20.96 -20.74 -11.29
CA ALA A 304 19.69 -21.40 -11.06
C ALA A 304 18.57 -20.43 -10.63
N VAL A 305 18.78 -19.12 -10.72
CA VAL A 305 17.69 -18.13 -10.63
C VAL A 305 17.14 -17.84 -12.03
N ARG A 306 15.84 -18.02 -12.20
CA ARG A 306 15.15 -17.94 -13.50
C ARG A 306 13.92 -17.03 -13.42
N GLY A 307 13.55 -16.39 -14.51
CA GLY A 307 12.20 -15.87 -14.71
C GLY A 307 11.30 -17.01 -15.21
N HIS A 308 9.99 -16.89 -15.04
CA HIS A 308 9.06 -17.92 -15.51
C HIS A 308 9.16 -18.16 -17.04
N SER A 309 9.43 -17.12 -17.83
CA SER A 309 9.66 -17.18 -19.27
C SER A 309 10.88 -18.01 -19.68
N ASP A 310 11.87 -18.19 -18.79
CA ASP A 310 12.99 -19.11 -19.05
C ASP A 310 12.55 -20.59 -18.99
N LEU A 311 11.38 -20.87 -18.41
CA LEU A 311 10.90 -22.23 -18.16
C LEU A 311 9.74 -22.64 -19.07
N LYS A 312 8.96 -21.66 -19.54
CA LYS A 312 7.74 -21.86 -20.31
C LYS A 312 7.51 -20.73 -21.29
N GLN A 313 6.73 -20.99 -22.32
CA GLN A 313 6.16 -19.96 -23.17
C GLN A 313 5.09 -19.18 -22.38
N THR A 314 5.49 -18.07 -21.78
CA THR A 314 4.63 -17.18 -20.99
C THR A 314 5.21 -15.76 -21.01
N LEU A 315 4.34 -14.76 -20.88
CA LEU A 315 4.74 -13.36 -20.71
C LEU A 315 5.27 -13.07 -19.30
N CYS A 316 5.05 -13.96 -18.33
CA CYS A 316 5.57 -13.81 -16.98
C CYS A 316 7.10 -14.04 -16.97
N PRO A 317 7.92 -13.23 -16.28
CA PRO A 317 7.57 -12.18 -15.31
C PRO A 317 7.45 -10.76 -15.92
N GLY A 318 7.32 -10.64 -17.24
CA GLY A 318 7.38 -9.40 -18.00
C GLY A 318 8.82 -9.05 -18.41
N ASP A 319 8.98 -8.35 -19.54
CA ASP A 319 10.29 -8.13 -20.17
C ASP A 319 11.24 -7.35 -19.23
N SER A 320 10.75 -6.32 -18.55
CA SER A 320 11.57 -5.51 -17.63
C SER A 320 12.09 -6.32 -16.46
N LEU A 321 11.25 -7.14 -15.82
CA LEU A 321 11.65 -7.99 -14.70
C LEU A 321 12.49 -9.19 -15.17
N ALA A 322 12.20 -9.78 -16.33
CA ALA A 322 13.00 -10.85 -16.92
C ALA A 322 14.43 -10.40 -17.23
N HIS A 323 14.58 -9.17 -17.74
CA HIS A 323 15.89 -8.56 -17.96
C HIS A 323 16.66 -8.39 -16.64
N TRP A 324 16.01 -7.84 -15.60
CA TRP A 324 16.64 -7.71 -14.28
C TRP A 324 17.08 -9.06 -13.69
N VAL A 325 16.25 -10.11 -13.81
CA VAL A 325 16.61 -11.46 -13.36
C VAL A 325 17.82 -12.02 -14.12
N THR A 326 17.92 -11.71 -15.41
CA THR A 326 19.08 -12.08 -16.24
C THR A 326 20.35 -11.35 -15.79
N ASP A 327 20.26 -10.08 -15.45
CA ASP A 327 21.40 -9.33 -14.90
C ASP A 327 21.79 -9.79 -13.50
N TYR A 328 20.82 -10.12 -12.65
CA TYR A 328 21.09 -10.70 -11.33
C TYR A 328 21.88 -12.00 -11.46
N ARG A 329 21.41 -12.97 -12.25
CA ARG A 329 22.13 -14.25 -12.44
C ARG A 329 23.43 -14.12 -13.24
N GLY A 330 23.60 -13.02 -13.98
CA GLY A 330 24.85 -12.66 -14.66
C GLY A 330 25.87 -11.96 -13.75
N GLY A 331 25.52 -11.69 -12.48
CA GLY A 331 26.38 -10.99 -11.52
C GLY A 331 26.45 -9.46 -11.72
N ARG A 332 25.57 -8.89 -12.55
CA ARG A 332 25.58 -7.47 -12.93
C ARG A 332 24.60 -6.60 -12.13
N ALA A 333 23.61 -7.21 -11.47
CA ALA A 333 22.63 -6.47 -10.67
C ALA A 333 23.11 -6.14 -9.25
N ALA A 334 24.24 -6.70 -8.78
CA ALA A 334 24.79 -6.47 -7.45
C ALA A 334 25.74 -5.26 -7.46
N GLY A 335 25.16 -4.06 -7.37
CA GLY A 335 25.89 -2.80 -7.27
C GLY A 335 25.27 -1.86 -6.24
N ALA A 336 25.17 -2.30 -4.98
CA ALA A 336 25.06 -1.47 -3.76
C ALA A 336 24.81 -2.39 -2.54
N SER A 337 25.84 -3.07 -2.05
CA SER A 337 25.85 -3.56 -0.67
C SER A 337 27.06 -2.95 0.04
N ASP A 338 26.87 -1.75 0.58
CA ASP A 338 27.56 -1.42 1.82
C ASP A 338 26.97 -2.40 2.86
N ARG A 339 27.73 -3.43 3.23
CA ARG A 339 27.25 -4.48 4.13
C ARG A 339 27.22 -3.92 5.55
N PRO A 340 26.08 -3.87 6.26
CA PRO A 340 26.11 -3.84 7.70
C PRO A 340 26.47 -5.25 8.18
N GLU A 341 27.56 -5.36 8.93
CA GLU A 341 27.86 -6.57 9.70
C GLU A 341 26.71 -6.88 10.68
N GLY A 342 26.29 -8.14 10.71
CA GLY A 342 25.74 -8.75 11.93
C GLY A 342 24.22 -8.91 12.01
N VAL A 343 23.69 -9.93 11.33
CA VAL A 343 22.59 -10.73 11.91
C VAL A 343 23.07 -12.18 11.96
N ARG A 344 23.69 -12.56 13.08
CA ARG A 344 23.91 -13.97 13.40
C ARG A 344 22.59 -14.55 13.89
N ALA A 345 21.96 -15.40 13.07
CA ALA A 345 20.92 -16.29 13.55
C ALA A 345 21.51 -17.18 14.67
N ARG A 346 20.93 -17.12 15.88
CA ARG A 346 21.26 -18.09 16.93
C ARG A 346 20.74 -19.46 16.48
N PRO A 347 21.55 -20.53 16.56
CA PRO A 347 21.04 -21.88 16.32
C PRO A 347 20.01 -22.25 17.39
N ALA A 348 18.92 -22.89 16.95
CA ALA A 348 17.94 -23.48 17.84
C ALA A 348 18.61 -24.56 18.70
N SER A 349 18.45 -24.47 20.01
CA SER A 349 18.85 -25.51 20.96
C SER A 349 18.07 -26.79 20.68
N ALA A 350 18.79 -27.90 20.50
CA ALA A 350 18.22 -29.24 20.41
C ALA A 350 17.56 -29.65 21.75
N PRO A 351 16.50 -30.46 21.75
CA PRO A 351 15.91 -30.96 22.98
C PRO A 351 16.85 -31.98 23.64
N ALA A 352 16.98 -31.88 24.97
CA ALA A 352 17.75 -32.80 25.78
C ALA A 352 17.16 -34.23 25.70
N SER A 353 18.03 -35.19 25.43
CA SER A 353 17.77 -36.62 25.58
C SER A 353 17.55 -36.96 27.05
N ALA A 354 16.33 -37.35 27.42
CA ALA A 354 16.07 -38.00 28.70
C ALA A 354 16.65 -39.41 28.65
N GLY A 355 17.70 -39.64 29.44
CA GLY A 355 18.31 -40.94 29.62
C GLY A 355 17.37 -41.92 30.31
N ILE A 356 17.37 -43.14 29.79
CA ILE A 356 16.87 -44.35 30.43
C ILE A 356 17.81 -44.65 31.61
N VAL A 357 17.26 -44.89 32.79
CA VAL A 357 17.92 -45.59 33.89
C VAL A 357 16.97 -46.67 34.40
N HIS A 358 17.58 -47.82 34.68
CA HIS A 358 17.03 -49.14 34.98
C HIS A 358 15.99 -49.20 36.09
#